data_AF-A0A842TB19-F1
#
_entry.id   AF-A0A842TB19-F1
#
_cell.length_a   1.000
_cell.length_b   1.000
_cell.length_c   1.000
_cell.angle_alpha   90.00
_cell.angle_beta   90.00
_cell.angle_gamma   90.00
#
_symmetry.space_group_name_H-M   'P 1'
#
loop_
_entity.id
_entity.type
_entity.pdbx_description
1 polymer ?
#
loop_
_entity_poly.entity_id
_entity_poly.type
_entity_poly.pdbx_seq_one_letter_code
_entity_poly.pdbx_strand_id
1 'polypeptide(L)'
;MAEQILSKIEELRKLEQEIEPKIKELEEKRDNEIGEINKKYDRKISDVSNEVETFKKDLMDTIYQSFEQAVMNEFDSKRSTSEYSVTSQIKEYRDSMNEVDLFPDQLIEKLDKIIVEEEPIENLAYDLEKIKTQFF
;
A
#
# COMPACT_ATOMS: atom_id res chain seq x y z
N MET A 1 -19.08 73.97 -0.99
CA MET A 1 -19.42 72.65 -0.41
C MET A 1 -19.66 71.59 -1.48
N ALA A 2 -20.55 71.79 -2.47
CA ALA A 2 -20.79 70.80 -3.53
C ALA A 2 -19.55 70.47 -4.38
N GLU A 3 -18.75 71.47 -4.77
CA GLU A 3 -17.49 71.24 -5.51
C GLU A 3 -16.46 70.40 -4.76
N GLN A 4 -16.32 70.61 -3.44
CA GLN A 4 -15.42 69.78 -2.62
C GLN A 4 -15.89 68.33 -2.54
N ILE A 5 -17.20 68.10 -2.49
CA ILE A 5 -17.78 66.75 -2.51
C ILE A 5 -17.52 66.08 -3.87
N LEU A 6 -17.72 66.80 -4.98
CA LEU A 6 -17.44 66.31 -6.33
C LEU A 6 -15.96 65.95 -6.50
N SER A 7 -15.05 66.80 -6.02
CA SER A 7 -13.60 66.53 -6.03
C SER A 7 -13.24 65.24 -5.29
N LYS A 8 -13.81 65.00 -4.11
CA LYS A 8 -13.56 63.77 -3.33
C LYS A 8 -14.11 62.52 -4.00
N ILE A 9 -15.25 62.61 -4.69
CA ILE A 9 -15.81 61.49 -5.46
C ILE A 9 -14.88 61.14 -6.63
N GLU A 10 -14.31 62.13 -7.31
CA GLU A 10 -13.36 61.93 -8.40
C GLU A 10 -12.07 61.25 -7.90
N GLU A 11 -11.55 61.67 -6.75
CA GLU A 11 -10.39 61.05 -6.09
C GLU A 11 -10.66 59.59 -5.70
N LEU A 12 -11.84 59.31 -5.13
CA LEU A 12 -12.24 57.95 -4.77
C LEU A 12 -12.28 57.04 -6.00
N ARG A 13 -12.88 57.51 -7.10
CA ARG A 13 -12.94 56.73 -8.36
C ARG A 13 -11.56 56.42 -8.92
N LYS A 14 -10.63 57.38 -8.85
CA LYS A 14 -9.24 57.15 -9.28
C LYS A 14 -8.56 56.10 -8.41
N LEU A 15 -8.73 56.18 -7.09
CA LEU A 15 -8.19 55.19 -6.17
C LEU A 15 -8.77 53.79 -6.42
N GLU A 16 -10.08 53.68 -6.66
CA GLU A 16 -10.73 52.41 -7.04
C GLU A 16 -10.14 51.85 -8.33
N GLN A 17 -9.96 52.68 -9.37
CA GLN A 17 -9.36 52.27 -10.64
C GLN A 17 -7.90 51.83 -10.50
N GLU A 18 -7.15 52.38 -9.56
CA GLU A 18 -5.76 52.00 -9.31
C GLU A 18 -5.62 50.76 -8.42
N ILE A 19 -6.56 50.53 -7.50
CA ILE A 19 -6.51 49.43 -6.53
C ILE A 19 -7.04 48.12 -7.13
N GLU A 20 -8.14 48.18 -7.89
CA GLU A 20 -8.76 47.01 -8.51
C GLU A 20 -7.78 46.10 -9.30
N PRO A 21 -6.91 46.62 -10.19
CA PRO A 21 -5.94 45.78 -10.90
C PRO A 21 -4.89 45.17 -9.96
N LYS A 22 -4.49 45.87 -8.90
CA LYS A 22 -3.54 45.35 -7.91
C LYS A 22 -4.14 44.19 -7.11
N ILE A 23 -5.44 44.28 -6.77
CA ILE A 23 -6.16 43.19 -6.12
C ILE A 23 -6.16 41.96 -7.05
N LYS A 24 -6.52 42.13 -8.32
CA LYS A 24 -6.52 41.02 -9.29
C LYS A 24 -5.14 40.37 -9.43
N GLU A 25 -4.08 41.16 -9.53
CA GLU A 25 -2.71 40.63 -9.61
C GLU A 25 -2.34 39.83 -8.35
N LEU A 26 -2.75 40.29 -7.16
CA LEU A 26 -2.52 39.56 -5.92
C LEU A 26 -3.32 38.26 -5.85
N GLU A 27 -4.56 38.25 -6.32
CA GLU A 27 -5.40 37.05 -6.40
C GLU A 27 -4.79 36.03 -7.37
N GLU A 28 -4.36 36.46 -8.55
CA GLU A 28 -3.68 35.60 -9.53
C GLU A 28 -2.38 35.01 -8.96
N LYS A 29 -1.57 35.81 -8.26
CA LYS A 29 -0.35 35.31 -7.59
C LYS A 29 -0.68 34.29 -6.52
N ARG A 30 -1.66 34.57 -5.67
CA ARG A 30 -2.12 33.64 -4.62
C ARG A 30 -2.58 32.32 -5.24
N ASP A 31 -3.40 32.37 -6.28
CA ASP A 31 -3.95 31.17 -6.90
C ASP A 31 -2.87 30.33 -7.58
N ASN A 32 -1.87 30.99 -8.19
CA ASN A 32 -0.69 30.33 -8.73
C ASN A 32 0.16 29.66 -7.64
N GLU A 33 0.43 30.36 -6.53
CA GLU A 33 1.18 29.82 -5.40
C GLU A 33 0.49 28.61 -4.79
N ILE A 34 -0.83 28.69 -4.58
CA ILE A 34 -1.64 27.57 -4.10
C ILE A 34 -1.57 26.40 -5.09
N GLY A 35 -1.68 26.67 -6.40
CA GLY A 35 -1.57 25.66 -7.44
C GLY A 35 -0.24 24.92 -7.42
N GLU A 36 0.88 25.64 -7.29
CA GLU A 36 2.22 25.04 -7.20
C GLU A 36 2.42 24.25 -5.91
N ILE A 37 1.89 24.75 -4.78
CA ILE A 37 1.92 24.03 -3.50
C ILE A 37 1.14 22.71 -3.61
N ASN A 38 -0.06 22.73 -4.17
CA ASN A 38 -0.88 21.54 -4.34
C ASN A 38 -0.17 20.50 -5.21
N LYS A 39 0.36 20.89 -6.39
CA LYS A 39 1.14 19.98 -7.25
C LYS A 39 2.33 19.36 -6.52
N LYS A 40 3.01 20.12 -5.66
CA LYS A 40 4.14 19.61 -4.88
C LYS A 40 3.70 18.56 -3.86
N TYR A 41 2.58 18.79 -3.18
CA TYR A 41 2.05 17.81 -2.22
C TYR A 41 1.47 16.58 -2.91
N ASP A 42 0.77 16.74 -4.03
CA ASP A 42 0.25 15.63 -4.83
C ASP A 42 1.37 14.69 -5.27
N ARG A 43 2.50 15.24 -5.74
CA ARG A 43 3.70 14.44 -6.07
C ARG A 43 4.24 13.69 -4.87
N LYS A 44 4.42 14.37 -3.73
CA LYS A 44 4.91 13.74 -2.50
C LYS A 44 3.99 12.61 -2.02
N ILE A 45 2.68 12.82 -2.09
CA ILE A 45 1.70 11.80 -1.72
C ILE A 45 1.81 10.62 -2.68
N SER A 46 1.89 10.87 -3.99
CA SER A 46 2.06 9.82 -4.98
C SER A 46 3.36 9.02 -4.76
N ASP A 47 4.47 9.68 -4.48
CA ASP A 47 5.76 9.03 -4.25
C ASP A 47 5.69 8.11 -3.02
N VAL A 48 5.15 8.62 -1.90
CA VAL A 48 5.01 7.83 -0.66
C VAL A 48 4.02 6.68 -0.85
N SER A 49 2.88 6.91 -1.52
CA SER A 49 1.92 5.84 -1.80
C SER A 49 2.54 4.74 -2.65
N ASN A 50 3.30 5.09 -3.68
CA ASN A 50 4.01 4.12 -4.52
C ASN A 50 5.05 3.34 -3.73
N GLU A 51 5.79 3.99 -2.83
CA GLU A 51 6.76 3.32 -1.96
C GLU A 51 6.09 2.30 -1.03
N VAL A 52 4.97 2.69 -0.40
CA VAL A 52 4.19 1.80 0.48
C VAL A 52 3.61 0.62 -0.31
N GLU A 53 3.05 0.85 -1.49
CA GLU A 53 2.53 -0.22 -2.34
C GLU A 53 3.63 -1.18 -2.79
N THR A 54 4.79 -0.66 -3.17
CA THR A 54 5.96 -1.47 -3.54
C THR A 54 6.43 -2.32 -2.37
N PHE A 55 6.61 -1.70 -1.19
CA PHE A 55 7.02 -2.42 0.01
C PHE A 55 6.02 -3.51 0.41
N LYS A 56 4.71 -3.21 0.33
CA LYS A 56 3.66 -4.19 0.61
C LYS A 56 3.76 -5.38 -0.34
N LYS A 57 3.98 -5.13 -1.63
CA LYS A 57 4.17 -6.19 -2.62
C LYS A 57 5.39 -7.05 -2.32
N ASP A 58 6.53 -6.42 -2.06
CA ASP A 58 7.78 -7.13 -1.73
C ASP A 58 7.65 -7.98 -0.46
N LEU A 59 6.95 -7.46 0.57
CA LEU A 59 6.67 -8.18 1.79
C LEU A 59 5.78 -9.41 1.53
N MET A 60 4.73 -9.23 0.74
CA MET A 60 3.83 -10.33 0.37
C MET A 60 4.57 -11.39 -0.46
N ASP A 61 5.40 -10.99 -1.42
CA ASP A 61 6.27 -11.92 -2.16
C ASP A 61 7.20 -12.70 -1.23
N THR A 62 7.77 -12.04 -0.21
CA THR A 62 8.63 -12.68 0.80
C THR A 62 7.86 -13.69 1.65
N ILE A 63 6.64 -13.34 2.08
CA ILE A 63 5.75 -14.24 2.82
C ILE A 63 5.45 -15.49 1.99
N TYR A 64 5.08 -15.31 0.71
CA TYR A 64 4.79 -16.42 -0.17
C TYR A 64 6.01 -17.32 -0.41
N GLN A 65 7.19 -16.74 -0.67
CA GLN A 65 8.42 -17.52 -0.85
C GLN A 65 8.78 -18.34 0.39
N SER A 66 8.60 -17.76 1.58
CA SER A 66 8.78 -18.47 2.85
C SER A 66 7.84 -19.68 2.96
N PHE A 67 6.57 -19.49 2.60
CA PHE A 67 5.55 -20.55 2.61
C PHE A 67 5.86 -21.65 1.59
N GLU A 68 6.16 -21.26 0.35
CA GLU A 68 6.55 -22.15 -0.73
C GLU A 68 7.74 -23.01 -0.32
N GLN A 69 8.78 -22.39 0.26
CA GLN A 69 9.96 -23.10 0.72
C GLN A 69 9.64 -24.11 1.83
N ALA A 70 8.79 -23.74 2.80
CA ALA A 70 8.39 -24.63 3.88
C ALA A 70 7.64 -25.86 3.34
N VAL A 71 6.69 -25.66 2.42
CA VAL A 71 5.92 -26.74 1.77
C VAL A 71 6.84 -27.65 0.95
N MET A 72 7.74 -27.08 0.15
CA MET A 72 8.66 -27.87 -0.68
C MET A 72 9.67 -28.66 0.15
N ASN A 73 10.19 -28.08 1.23
CA ASN A 73 11.08 -28.80 2.16
C ASN A 73 10.37 -30.00 2.80
N GLU A 74 9.11 -29.82 3.21
CA GLU A 74 8.31 -30.92 3.76
C GLU A 74 8.09 -32.01 2.70
N PHE A 75 7.69 -31.62 1.48
CA PHE A 75 7.50 -32.53 0.36
C PHE A 75 8.76 -33.34 0.03
N ASP A 76 9.94 -32.70 -0.04
CA ASP A 76 11.20 -33.39 -0.29
C ASP A 76 11.61 -34.34 0.85
N SER A 77 11.30 -33.94 2.09
CA SER A 77 11.51 -34.79 3.28
C SER A 77 10.61 -36.02 3.27
N LYS A 78 9.35 -35.88 2.82
CA LYS A 78 8.42 -37.00 2.62
C LYS A 78 8.90 -37.96 1.54
N ARG A 79 9.42 -37.46 0.42
CA ARG A 79 10.00 -38.31 -0.63
C ARG A 79 11.21 -39.12 -0.16
N SER A 80 11.91 -38.63 0.85
CA SER A 80 13.11 -39.23 1.40
C SER A 80 12.85 -40.21 2.56
N THR A 81 11.61 -40.31 3.04
CA THR A 81 11.23 -41.12 4.22
C THR A 81 9.97 -41.96 3.95
N SER A 82 9.85 -43.14 4.56
CA SER A 82 8.65 -43.98 4.43
C SER A 82 7.56 -43.65 5.45
N GLU A 83 7.72 -42.55 6.20
CA GLU A 83 6.77 -42.11 7.22
C GLU A 83 5.75 -41.13 6.63
N TYR A 84 4.47 -41.42 6.82
CA TYR A 84 3.37 -40.56 6.34
C TYR A 84 3.11 -39.32 7.21
N SER A 85 3.67 -39.25 8.44
CA SER A 85 3.44 -38.14 9.37
C SER A 85 4.31 -36.93 9.08
N VAL A 86 3.72 -35.73 8.97
CA VAL A 86 4.46 -34.47 8.74
C VAL A 86 5.62 -34.23 9.72
N THR A 87 6.68 -33.56 9.27
CA THR A 87 7.83 -33.26 10.14
C THR A 87 7.50 -32.25 11.24
N SER A 88 8.35 -32.13 12.26
CA SER A 88 8.23 -31.07 13.25
C SER A 88 8.48 -29.68 12.65
N GLN A 89 9.29 -29.59 11.58
CA GLN A 89 9.66 -28.32 10.97
C GLN A 89 8.45 -27.59 10.38
N ILE A 90 7.55 -28.30 9.69
CA ILE A 90 6.35 -27.67 9.12
C ILE A 90 5.35 -27.24 10.20
N LYS A 91 5.32 -27.93 11.35
CA LYS A 91 4.50 -27.55 12.52
C LYS A 91 5.04 -26.29 13.19
N GLU A 92 6.36 -26.26 13.44
CA GLU A 92 7.04 -25.08 13.97
C GLU A 92 6.90 -23.86 13.05
N TYR A 93 6.99 -24.08 11.73
CA TYR A 93 6.73 -23.05 10.73
C TYR A 93 5.31 -22.50 10.85
N ARG A 94 4.30 -23.39 10.86
CA ARG A 94 2.89 -23.02 11.00
C ARG A 94 2.65 -22.20 12.27
N ASP A 95 3.19 -22.63 13.41
CA ASP A 95 3.02 -21.93 14.69
C ASP A 95 3.71 -20.56 14.68
N SER A 96 4.90 -20.46 14.10
CA SER A 96 5.62 -19.19 13.95
C SER A 96 4.86 -18.21 13.05
N MET A 97 4.26 -18.69 11.96
CA MET A 97 3.49 -17.86 11.04
C MET A 97 2.15 -17.41 11.63
N ASN A 98 1.58 -18.16 12.57
CA ASN A 98 0.37 -17.77 13.29
C ASN A 98 0.59 -16.55 14.23
N GLU A 99 1.83 -16.23 14.58
CA GLU A 99 2.19 -15.01 15.32
C GLU A 99 2.40 -13.80 14.41
N VAL A 100 2.45 -14.00 13.08
CA VAL A 100 2.68 -12.94 12.10
C VAL A 100 1.33 -12.39 11.62
N ASP A 101 0.96 -11.21 12.11
CA ASP A 101 -0.33 -10.54 11.83
C ASP A 101 -0.64 -10.34 10.33
N LEU A 102 0.39 -10.24 9.49
CA LEU A 102 0.26 -10.05 8.05
C LEU A 102 0.29 -11.37 7.25
N PHE A 103 0.49 -12.50 7.92
CA PHE A 103 0.49 -13.78 7.24
C PHE A 103 -0.95 -14.20 6.89
N PRO A 104 -1.25 -14.60 5.65
CA PRO A 104 -2.63 -14.89 5.27
C PRO A 104 -3.20 -16.10 6.01
N ASP A 105 -4.35 -15.91 6.67
CA ASP A 105 -5.08 -16.97 7.40
C ASP A 105 -5.34 -18.20 6.51
N GLN A 106 -5.62 -17.99 5.22
CA GLN A 106 -5.87 -19.07 4.27
C GLN A 106 -4.65 -19.97 4.03
N LEU A 107 -3.42 -19.45 4.21
CA LEU A 107 -2.20 -20.27 4.16
C LEU A 107 -2.05 -21.08 5.46
N ILE A 108 -2.44 -20.52 6.61
CA ILE A 108 -2.50 -21.26 7.88
C ILE A 108 -3.52 -22.40 7.79
N GLU A 109 -4.73 -22.14 7.29
CA GLU A 109 -5.76 -23.16 7.09
C GLU A 109 -5.27 -24.29 6.17
N LYS A 110 -4.49 -23.97 5.13
CA LYS A 110 -3.89 -24.96 4.26
C LYS A 110 -2.86 -25.83 5.00
N LEU A 111 -2.04 -25.25 5.87
CA LEU A 111 -1.10 -26.02 6.71
C LEU A 111 -1.85 -26.87 7.74
N ASP A 112 -2.94 -26.36 8.31
CA ASP A 112 -3.76 -27.09 9.28
C ASP A 112 -4.38 -28.35 8.67
N LYS A 113 -4.78 -28.33 7.40
CA LYS A 113 -5.24 -29.54 6.70
C LYS A 113 -4.15 -30.60 6.58
N ILE A 114 -2.93 -30.19 6.27
CA ILE A 114 -1.79 -31.12 6.19
C ILE A 114 -1.43 -31.66 7.58
N ILE A 115 -1.46 -30.81 8.62
CA ILE A 115 -0.99 -31.16 9.96
C ILE A 115 -2.03 -31.90 10.80
N VAL A 116 -3.30 -31.49 10.73
CA VAL A 116 -4.40 -31.97 11.60
C VAL A 116 -5.28 -32.98 10.87
N GLU A 117 -5.59 -32.73 9.60
CA GLU A 117 -6.43 -33.63 8.78
C GLU A 117 -5.60 -34.71 8.07
N GLU A 118 -4.27 -34.72 8.28
CA GLU A 118 -3.29 -35.63 7.69
C GLU A 118 -3.39 -35.70 6.15
N GLU A 119 -3.77 -34.58 5.51
CA GLU A 119 -3.76 -34.50 4.05
C GLU A 119 -2.32 -34.59 3.51
N PRO A 120 -2.10 -35.25 2.35
CA PRO A 120 -0.78 -35.32 1.73
C PRO A 120 -0.24 -33.93 1.38
N ILE A 121 1.00 -33.63 1.78
CA ILE A 121 1.69 -32.36 1.45
C ILE A 121 1.81 -32.16 -0.07
N GLU A 122 1.81 -33.25 -0.84
CA GLU A 122 1.75 -33.29 -2.31
C GLU A 122 0.61 -32.42 -2.87
N ASN A 123 -0.57 -32.48 -2.24
CA ASN A 123 -1.74 -31.70 -2.69
C ASN A 123 -1.46 -30.20 -2.60
N LEU A 124 -0.82 -29.78 -1.50
CA LEU A 124 -0.45 -28.40 -1.30
C LEU A 124 0.70 -27.97 -2.20
N ALA A 125 1.71 -28.83 -2.37
CA ALA A 125 2.86 -28.58 -3.24
C ALA A 125 2.44 -28.39 -4.70
N TYR A 126 1.51 -29.19 -5.21
CA TYR A 126 1.02 -29.04 -6.58
C TYR A 126 0.13 -27.80 -6.79
N ASP A 127 -0.47 -27.27 -5.72
CA ASP A 127 -1.30 -26.08 -5.77
C ASP A 127 -0.52 -24.77 -5.57
N LEU A 128 0.80 -24.81 -5.30
CA LEU A 128 1.59 -23.63 -4.98
C LEU A 128 1.47 -22.51 -6.02
N GLU A 129 1.58 -22.83 -7.32
CA GLU A 129 1.49 -21.83 -8.41
C GLU A 129 0.08 -21.20 -8.48
N LYS A 130 -0.96 -22.00 -8.25
CA LYS A 130 -2.34 -21.52 -8.17
C LYS A 130 -2.56 -20.63 -6.95
N ILE A 131 -1.96 -20.97 -5.81
CA ILE A 131 -2.01 -20.16 -4.59
C ILE A 131 -1.33 -18.81 -4.83
N LYS A 132 -0.17 -18.80 -5.50
CA LYS A 132 0.54 -17.57 -5.86
C LYS A 132 -0.39 -16.61 -6.59
N THR A 133 -0.94 -17.05 -7.72
CA THR A 133 -1.82 -16.23 -8.57
C THR A 133 -3.13 -15.76 -7.92
N GLN A 134 -3.56 -16.41 -6.84
CA GLN A 134 -4.78 -16.03 -6.10
C GLN A 134 -4.53 -14.97 -5.02
N PHE A 135 -3.32 -14.90 -4.46
CA PHE A 135 -3.02 -14.10 -3.27
C PHE A 135 -1.90 -13.09 -3.45
N PHE A 136 -1.07 -13.23 -4.48
CA PHE A 136 0.19 -12.52 -4.69
C PHE A 136 0.34 -12.11 -6.18
#